data_AF-A0A314ZE39-F1
#
_entry.id   AF-A0A314ZE39-F1
#
_cell.length_a   1.000
_cell.length_b   1.000
_cell.length_c   1.000
_cell.angle_alpha   90.00
_cell.angle_beta   90.00
_cell.angle_gamma   90.00
#
_symmetry.space_group_name_H-M   'P 1'
#
loop_
_entity.id
_entity.type
_entity.pdbx_description
1 polymer ?
#
loop_
_entity_poly.entity_id
_entity_poly.type
_entity_poly.pdbx_seq_one_letter_code
_entity_poly.pdbx_strand_id
1 'polypeptide(L)'
;MHHVSSESIAFPHRKGNLFTIQYLVEWKEEDNYKKDDYIDWIRRLYNSMTQFVSWDPRAAYINYVDLDLGTMRFVDPSVTTKDAVEIARDWGEKYFLNNYNRLVKAKTLIDPSNVFRNQQGIPPMSLASLSSVLHAEI
;
A
#
# COMPACT_ATOMS: atom_id res chain seq x y z
N MET A 1 21.70 -3.26 -0.63
CA MET A 1 21.01 -1.96 -0.44
C MET A 1 21.24 -1.33 0.95
N HIS A 2 22.33 -1.64 1.68
CA HIS A 2 22.48 -1.21 3.08
C HIS A 2 23.02 0.22 3.27
N HIS A 3 23.51 0.86 2.20
CA HIS A 3 24.11 2.20 2.24
C HIS A 3 23.18 3.32 1.77
N VAL A 4 21.92 2.99 1.50
CA VAL A 4 20.89 3.95 1.09
C VAL A 4 19.87 4.05 2.22
N SER A 5 19.58 5.27 2.67
CA SER A 5 18.56 5.51 3.70
C SER A 5 17.18 5.02 3.23
N SER A 6 16.39 4.44 4.14
CA SER A 6 15.00 4.05 3.88
C SER A 6 14.12 5.23 3.48
N GLU A 7 14.50 6.45 3.83
CA GLU A 7 13.74 7.69 3.54
C GLU A 7 14.24 8.43 2.30
N SER A 8 15.29 7.93 1.64
CA SER A 8 15.91 8.57 0.47
C SER A 8 14.94 8.69 -0.71
N ILE A 9 14.11 7.65 -0.92
CA ILE A 9 13.06 7.58 -1.93
C ILE A 9 11.85 6.83 -1.34
N ALA A 10 10.74 6.75 -2.07
CA ALA A 10 9.51 6.09 -1.61
C ALA A 10 9.71 4.65 -1.13
N PHE A 11 10.54 3.86 -1.82
CA PHE A 11 10.82 2.46 -1.49
C PHE A 11 11.69 2.32 -0.21
N PRO A 12 11.12 1.79 0.89
CA PRO A 12 11.72 1.88 2.21
C PRO A 12 12.59 0.68 2.59
N HIS A 13 12.48 -0.45 1.87
CA HIS A 13 13.05 -1.74 2.27
C HIS A 13 14.57 -1.77 2.03
N ARG A 14 15.33 -1.24 3.00
CA ARG A 14 16.79 -1.09 2.95
C ARG A 14 17.48 -1.94 4.02
N LYS A 15 18.39 -1.35 4.80
CA LYS A 15 19.13 -2.01 5.87
C LYS A 15 18.17 -2.74 6.83
N GLY A 16 18.49 -3.99 7.16
CA GLY A 16 17.65 -4.88 7.98
C GLY A 16 16.91 -5.95 7.18
N ASN A 17 16.63 -5.71 5.89
CA ASN A 17 16.04 -6.73 5.01
C ASN A 17 17.14 -7.67 4.47
N LEU A 18 16.96 -8.99 4.65
CA LEU A 18 17.92 -10.00 4.21
C LEU A 18 17.74 -10.41 2.75
N PHE A 19 16.50 -10.67 2.35
CA PHE A 19 16.09 -11.06 1.01
C PHE A 19 14.62 -10.70 0.77
N THR A 20 14.17 -10.84 -0.47
CA THR A 20 12.75 -10.75 -0.87
C THR A 20 12.33 -12.09 -1.45
N ILE A 21 11.13 -12.57 -1.09
CA ILE A 21 10.53 -13.78 -1.68
C ILE A 21 9.27 -13.35 -2.43
N GLN A 22 9.14 -13.84 -3.66
CA GLN A 22 7.90 -13.76 -4.43
C GLN A 22 7.28 -15.16 -4.52
N TYR A 23 6.00 -15.27 -4.22
CA TYR A 23 5.22 -16.47 -4.47
C TYR A 23 4.43 -16.26 -5.77
N LEU A 24 4.50 -17.22 -6.67
CA LEU A 24 3.84 -17.15 -7.97
C LEU A 24 3.14 -18.48 -8.26
N VAL A 25 1.93 -18.38 -8.81
CA VAL A 25 1.22 -19.50 -9.42
C VAL A 25 0.79 -19.04 -10.81
N GLU A 26 1.13 -19.85 -11.82
CA GLU A 26 0.76 -19.62 -13.20
C GLU A 26 -0.03 -20.83 -13.69
N TRP A 27 -1.05 -20.58 -14.50
CA TRP A 27 -1.85 -21.64 -15.12
C TRP A 27 -2.21 -21.25 -16.55
N LYS A 28 -2.59 -22.25 -17.36
CA LYS A 28 -3.01 -22.05 -18.75
C LYS A 28 -4.49 -21.67 -18.80
N GLU A 29 -4.91 -21.01 -19.87
CA GLU A 29 -6.32 -20.65 -20.08
C GLU A 29 -7.27 -21.86 -19.98
N GLU A 30 -6.81 -23.03 -20.44
CA GLU A 30 -7.50 -24.32 -20.35
C GLU A 30 -7.89 -24.69 -18.90
N ASP A 31 -7.11 -24.26 -17.91
CA ASP A 31 -7.33 -24.52 -16.48
C ASP A 31 -8.09 -23.39 -15.76
N ASN A 32 -8.67 -22.42 -16.50
CA ASN A 32 -9.42 -21.31 -15.88
C ASN A 32 -10.58 -21.75 -14.99
N TYR A 33 -11.12 -22.95 -15.20
CA TYR A 33 -12.13 -23.54 -14.32
C TYR A 33 -11.61 -23.85 -12.90
N LYS A 34 -10.29 -23.91 -12.70
CA LYS A 34 -9.60 -24.09 -11.41
C LYS A 34 -9.01 -22.79 -10.84
N LYS A 35 -9.31 -21.62 -11.44
CA LYS A 35 -8.70 -20.34 -11.03
C LYS A 35 -8.82 -20.10 -9.51
N ASP A 36 -9.97 -20.43 -8.92
CA ASP A 36 -10.24 -20.17 -7.52
C ASP A 36 -9.40 -21.10 -6.63
N ASP A 37 -9.16 -22.35 -7.05
CA ASP A 37 -8.27 -23.28 -6.35
C ASP A 37 -6.82 -22.79 -6.32
N TYR A 38 -6.32 -22.23 -7.44
CA TYR A 38 -4.97 -21.66 -7.51
C TYR A 38 -4.82 -20.41 -6.64
N ILE A 39 -5.82 -19.52 -6.67
CA ILE A 39 -5.86 -18.32 -5.82
C ILE A 39 -5.94 -18.71 -4.34
N ASP A 40 -6.75 -19.69 -3.99
CA ASP A 40 -6.84 -20.18 -2.61
C ASP A 40 -5.55 -20.85 -2.15
N TRP A 41 -4.87 -21.58 -3.04
CA TRP A 41 -3.58 -22.20 -2.75
C TRP A 41 -2.50 -21.15 -2.46
N ILE A 42 -2.36 -20.11 -3.30
CA ILE A 42 -1.34 -19.08 -3.10
C ILE A 42 -1.60 -18.27 -1.82
N ARG A 43 -2.87 -17.98 -1.51
CA ARG A 43 -3.28 -17.35 -0.25
C ARG A 43 -2.94 -18.20 0.97
N ARG A 44 -3.21 -19.51 0.91
CA ARG A 44 -2.83 -20.46 1.98
C ARG A 44 -1.31 -20.48 2.17
N LEU A 45 -0.54 -20.55 1.10
CA LEU A 45 0.93 -20.49 1.15
C LEU A 45 1.41 -19.18 1.79
N TYR A 46 0.89 -18.03 1.34
CA TYR A 46 1.20 -16.73 1.91
C TYR A 46 0.89 -16.68 3.42
N ASN A 47 -0.26 -17.22 3.85
CA ASN A 47 -0.65 -17.27 5.26
C ASN A 47 0.26 -18.19 6.08
N SER A 48 0.66 -19.35 5.55
CA SER A 48 1.60 -20.27 6.23
C SER A 48 2.97 -19.64 6.49
N MET A 49 3.37 -18.67 5.67
CA MET A 49 4.66 -17.97 5.80
C MET A 49 4.66 -16.83 6.83
N THR A 50 3.51 -16.49 7.43
CA THR A 50 3.34 -15.31 8.30
C THR A 50 4.39 -15.21 9.42
N GLN A 51 4.72 -16.31 10.09
CA GLN A 51 5.65 -16.32 11.22
C GLN A 51 7.15 -16.20 10.83
N PHE A 52 7.47 -16.32 9.54
CA PHE A 52 8.86 -16.37 9.06
C PHE A 52 9.28 -15.13 8.28
N VAL A 53 8.34 -14.23 8.01
CA VAL A 53 8.57 -13.01 7.21
C VAL A 53 8.48 -11.76 8.11
N SER A 54 8.71 -10.58 7.52
CA SER A 54 8.52 -9.30 8.22
C SER A 54 7.15 -9.22 8.88
N TRP A 55 7.09 -8.58 10.05
CA TRP A 55 5.87 -8.34 10.81
C TRP A 55 5.86 -6.88 11.30
N ASP A 56 4.67 -6.37 11.60
CA ASP A 56 4.41 -5.00 12.12
C ASP A 56 5.02 -3.82 11.31
N PRO A 57 4.58 -3.59 10.06
CA PRO A 57 3.63 -4.38 9.29
C PRO A 57 4.30 -5.51 8.50
N ARG A 58 3.49 -6.48 8.05
CA ARG A 58 3.95 -7.43 7.02
C ARG A 58 4.21 -6.69 5.71
N ALA A 59 5.48 -6.45 5.40
CA ALA A 59 5.94 -5.64 4.29
C ALA A 59 5.57 -6.24 2.93
N ALA A 60 5.33 -5.36 1.97
CA ALA A 60 5.02 -5.68 0.58
C ALA A 60 5.77 -4.74 -0.37
N TYR A 61 5.77 -5.05 -1.66
CA TYR A 61 6.43 -4.22 -2.68
C TYR A 61 5.44 -3.75 -3.73
N ILE A 62 5.34 -2.43 -3.92
CA ILE A 62 4.32 -1.80 -4.78
C ILE A 62 4.31 -2.27 -6.24
N ASN A 63 5.45 -2.72 -6.80
CA ASN A 63 5.47 -3.25 -8.17
C ASN A 63 4.86 -4.65 -8.29
N TYR A 64 4.61 -5.32 -7.17
CA TYR A 64 3.81 -6.54 -7.08
C TYR A 64 2.52 -6.20 -6.33
N VAL A 65 1.64 -5.43 -7.00
CA VAL A 65 0.37 -4.96 -6.44
C VAL A 65 -0.46 -6.15 -5.98
N ASP A 66 -0.82 -6.16 -4.71
CA ASP A 66 -1.64 -7.19 -4.07
C ASP A 66 -2.92 -6.55 -3.52
N LEU A 67 -4.04 -6.78 -4.20
CA LEU A 67 -5.35 -6.25 -3.80
C LEU A 67 -5.93 -6.94 -2.57
N ASP A 68 -5.39 -8.09 -2.13
CA ASP A 68 -5.79 -8.76 -0.90
C ASP A 68 -5.33 -7.97 0.35
N LEU A 69 -4.38 -7.04 0.21
CA LEU A 69 -3.93 -6.15 1.29
C LEU A 69 -4.95 -5.05 1.65
N GLY A 70 -6.01 -4.89 0.85
CA GLY A 70 -7.04 -3.87 1.03
C GLY A 70 -7.25 -3.04 -0.23
N THR A 71 -8.45 -2.48 -0.40
CA THR A 71 -8.78 -1.63 -1.56
C THR A 71 -9.66 -0.47 -1.15
N MET A 72 -9.46 0.66 -1.82
CA MET A 72 -10.35 1.80 -1.81
C MET A 72 -11.60 1.47 -2.63
N ARG A 73 -12.76 1.44 -1.97
CA ARG A 73 -14.05 1.36 -2.66
C ARG A 73 -14.42 2.76 -3.13
N PHE A 74 -14.48 2.98 -4.44
CA PHE A 74 -14.87 4.27 -5.03
C PHE A 74 -16.37 4.59 -4.96
N VAL A 75 -17.10 3.87 -4.11
CA VAL A 75 -18.57 3.90 -4.05
C VAL A 75 -18.97 4.69 -2.81
N ASP A 76 -18.71 6.01 -2.84
CA ASP A 76 -19.50 7.07 -2.23
C ASP A 76 -18.65 8.36 -2.14
N PRO A 77 -19.00 9.45 -2.87
CA PRO A 77 -18.34 10.74 -2.74
C PRO A 77 -18.49 11.37 -1.34
N SER A 78 -19.29 10.80 -0.45
CA SER A 78 -19.49 11.26 0.93
C SER A 78 -18.44 10.74 1.93
N VAL A 79 -17.61 9.74 1.57
CA VAL A 79 -16.53 9.27 2.45
C VAL A 79 -15.57 10.43 2.69
N THR A 80 -15.59 10.94 3.92
CA THR A 80 -14.77 12.07 4.31
C THR A 80 -13.30 11.71 4.11
N THR A 81 -12.56 12.58 3.43
CA THR A 81 -11.20 12.32 2.94
C THR A 81 -10.16 12.07 4.04
N LYS A 82 -10.48 12.35 5.31
CA LYS A 82 -9.70 11.90 6.48
C LYS A 82 -9.73 10.36 6.60
N ASP A 83 -10.86 9.74 6.27
CA ASP A 83 -11.02 8.29 6.26
C ASP A 83 -10.21 7.66 5.14
N ALA A 84 -10.09 8.32 3.97
CA ALA A 84 -9.36 7.75 2.83
C ALA A 84 -7.87 7.51 3.13
N VAL A 85 -7.19 8.49 3.77
CA VAL A 85 -5.76 8.35 4.16
C VAL A 85 -5.57 7.23 5.17
N GLU A 86 -6.48 7.09 6.14
CA GLU A 86 -6.39 6.05 7.16
C GLU A 86 -6.77 4.66 6.62
N ILE A 87 -7.80 4.55 5.78
CA ILE A 87 -8.12 3.29 5.07
C ILE A 87 -6.95 2.87 4.19
N ALA A 88 -6.34 3.82 3.46
CA ALA A 88 -5.19 3.53 2.61
C ALA A 88 -3.90 3.22 3.38
N ARG A 89 -3.86 3.50 4.69
CA ARG A 89 -2.71 3.17 5.55
C ARG A 89 -2.50 1.65 5.63
N ASP A 90 -3.57 0.85 5.57
CA ASP A 90 -3.54 -0.61 5.66
C ASP A 90 -2.58 -1.25 4.64
N TRP A 91 -2.61 -0.79 3.39
CA TRP A 91 -1.65 -1.21 2.35
C TRP A 91 -0.48 -0.23 2.21
N GLY A 92 -0.71 1.05 2.44
CA GLY A 92 0.27 2.12 2.29
C GLY A 92 1.51 1.90 3.15
N GLU A 93 1.34 1.53 4.42
CA GLU A 93 2.48 1.23 5.31
C GLU A 93 3.14 -0.10 4.99
N LYS A 94 2.42 -1.09 4.43
CA LYS A 94 3.05 -2.33 3.94
C LYS A 94 4.01 -2.04 2.78
N TYR A 95 3.63 -1.14 1.87
CA TYR A 95 4.45 -0.78 0.72
C TYR A 95 5.55 0.24 1.04
N PHE A 96 5.25 1.24 1.87
CA PHE A 96 6.07 2.44 2.03
C PHE A 96 6.58 2.66 3.46
N LEU A 97 6.16 1.85 4.45
CA LEU A 97 6.50 2.02 5.85
C LEU A 97 6.33 3.50 6.28
N ASN A 98 7.31 4.05 7.01
CA ASN A 98 7.32 5.42 7.49
C ASN A 98 7.27 6.49 6.36
N ASN A 99 7.53 6.12 5.11
CA ASN A 99 7.45 7.06 3.98
C ASN A 99 6.02 7.39 3.57
N TYR A 100 5.02 6.60 3.99
CA TYR A 100 3.62 6.79 3.57
C TYR A 100 3.11 8.21 3.83
N ASN A 101 3.34 8.75 5.02
CA ASN A 101 2.89 10.11 5.38
C ASN A 101 3.51 11.19 4.47
N ARG A 102 4.78 11.06 4.11
CA ARG A 102 5.44 11.98 3.17
C ARG A 102 4.84 11.89 1.77
N LEU A 103 4.45 10.70 1.34
CA LEU A 103 3.82 10.48 0.04
C LEU A 103 2.41 11.07 -0.02
N VAL A 104 1.64 10.95 1.06
CA VAL A 104 0.32 11.61 1.22
C VAL A 104 0.47 13.13 1.10
N LYS A 105 1.47 13.73 1.75
CA LYS A 105 1.77 15.17 1.61
C LYS A 105 2.11 15.53 0.16
N ALA A 106 2.97 14.77 -0.50
CA ALA A 106 3.32 15.01 -1.90
C ALA A 106 2.10 14.91 -2.83
N LYS A 107 1.27 13.87 -2.66
CA LYS A 107 0.01 13.69 -3.39
C LYS A 107 -0.94 14.87 -3.20
N THR A 108 -1.07 15.35 -1.96
CA THR A 108 -1.93 16.49 -1.62
C THR A 108 -1.49 17.77 -2.33
N LEU A 109 -0.17 17.98 -2.47
CA LEU A 109 0.38 19.15 -3.14
C LEU A 109 0.21 19.09 -4.67
N ILE A 110 0.47 17.92 -5.28
CA ILE A 110 0.55 17.80 -6.74
C ILE A 110 -0.79 17.44 -7.40
N ASP A 111 -1.69 16.76 -6.68
CA ASP A 111 -2.98 16.33 -7.19
C ASP A 111 -4.06 16.36 -6.07
N PRO A 112 -4.40 17.56 -5.56
CA PRO A 112 -5.38 17.74 -4.48
C PRO A 112 -6.79 17.28 -4.87
N SER A 113 -7.13 17.32 -6.16
CA SER A 113 -8.43 16.86 -6.68
C SER A 113 -8.48 15.34 -6.90
N ASN A 114 -7.39 14.63 -6.61
CA ASN A 114 -7.26 13.19 -6.77
C ASN A 114 -7.66 12.68 -8.16
N VAL A 115 -7.23 13.39 -9.20
CA VAL A 115 -7.49 13.02 -10.61
C VAL A 115 -6.82 11.68 -10.93
N PHE A 116 -5.57 11.50 -10.49
CA PHE A 116 -4.82 10.26 -10.68
C PHE A 116 -5.07 9.31 -9.51
N ARG A 117 -6.05 8.42 -9.64
CA ARG A 117 -6.44 7.47 -8.59
C ARG A 117 -6.65 6.06 -9.12
N ASN A 118 -6.41 5.07 -8.25
CA ASN A 118 -6.71 3.65 -8.48
C ASN A 118 -7.03 2.96 -7.13
N GLN A 119 -7.42 1.69 -7.15
CA GLN A 119 -7.92 0.98 -5.96
C GLN A 119 -6.95 0.95 -4.76
N GLN A 120 -5.64 1.14 -4.96
CA GLN A 120 -4.64 1.24 -3.90
C GLN A 120 -3.80 2.52 -3.99
N GLY A 121 -4.32 3.54 -4.67
CA GLY A 121 -3.63 4.82 -4.83
C GLY A 121 -3.49 5.55 -3.51
N ILE A 122 -2.42 6.33 -3.36
CA ILE A 122 -2.26 7.25 -2.22
C ILE A 122 -3.30 8.37 -2.38
N PRO A 123 -4.21 8.57 -1.41
CA PRO A 123 -5.18 9.65 -1.46
C PRO A 123 -4.56 10.96 -0.94
N PRO A 124 -5.03 12.13 -1.43
CA PRO A 124 -4.69 13.41 -0.82
C PRO A 124 -5.42 13.59 0.51
N MET A 125 -4.87 14.44 1.37
CA MET A 125 -5.53 14.89 2.59
C MET A 125 -6.78 15.72 2.27
N SER A 126 -7.74 15.73 3.19
CA SER A 126 -8.93 16.57 3.08
C SER A 126 -8.60 18.06 3.18
N LEU A 127 -9.35 18.91 2.48
CA LEU A 127 -9.26 20.37 2.64
C LEU A 127 -9.50 20.82 4.09
N ALA A 128 -10.32 20.09 4.86
CA ALA A 128 -10.57 20.35 6.28
C ALA A 128 -9.35 20.03 7.18
N SER A 129 -8.45 19.14 6.76
CA SER A 129 -7.21 18.82 7.48
C SER A 129 -6.05 19.75 7.11
N LEU A 130 -6.08 20.36 5.92
CA LEU A 130 -5.10 21.37 5.52
C LEU A 130 -5.20 22.65 6.36
N SER A 131 -6.42 23.06 6.73
CA SER A 131 -6.63 24.23 7.59
C SER A 131 -6.08 24.02 9.01
N SER A 132 -6.16 22.81 9.57
CA SER A 132 -5.61 22.51 10.90
C SER A 132 -4.08 22.48 10.95
N VAL A 133 -3.41 22.11 9.85
CA VAL A 133 -1.94 22.09 9.79
C VAL A 133 -1.38 23.51 9.64
N LEU A 134 -2.02 24.35 8.83
CA LEU A 134 -1.63 25.75 8.66
C LEU A 134 -1.78 26.59 9.94
N HIS A 135 -2.67 26.23 10.85
CA HIS A 135 -2.83 26.90 12.15
C HIS A 135 -1.88 26.37 13.25
N ALA A 136 -1.20 25.24 13.02
CA ALA A 136 -0.24 24.69 13.98
C ALA A 136 1.20 25.19 13.75
N GLU A 137 1.43 25.95 12.68
CA GLU A 137 2.73 26.52 12.29
C GLU A 137 2.81 28.06 12.49
N ILE A 138 1.85 28.66 13.23
CA ILE A 138 1.86 30.06 13.72
C ILE A 138 1.72 30.04 15.25
#